data_AF-A0A483KAE3-F1
#
_entry.id   AF-A0A483KAE3-F1
#
_cell.length_a   1.000
_cell.length_b   1.000
_cell.length_c   1.000
_cell.angle_alpha   90.00
_cell.angle_beta   90.00
_cell.angle_gamma   90.00
#
_symmetry.space_group_name_H-M   'P 1'
#
loop_
_entity.id
_entity.type
_entity.pdbx_description
1 polymer ?
#
loop_
_entity_poly.entity_id
_entity_poly.type
_entity_poly.pdbx_seq_one_letter_code
_entity_poly.pdbx_strand_id
1 'polypeptide(L)'
;PNGAYLSFKDFNEITNIDLKIISTDTLTGRAIEFSVDSSPDACVLTTISASASYPLIFEPTSYQHYVLADGGLSCNLPTYLFHKDNYRKLPIFSFDLITTNRIENKHPQTPSFESFTSHLKNLVNSSLDASTNIISEVVGGVSVPLTIPQSSGTLNFAISKVGLYELYSLGRYEANKFFKTDIITGILRETRTEHDIAKLLFGKMDSILTFLINFLPKSDKIIKAWIYTNIDVREQQVVSFAKDSNINLSFDTYNIFSDDPKKSIYN
;
A
#
# COMPACT_ATOMS: atom_id res chain seq x y z
N PRO A 1 4.35 26.43 -23.69
CA PRO A 1 4.72 25.01 -23.86
C PRO A 1 3.54 24.13 -23.44
N ASN A 2 2.87 23.49 -24.39
CA ASN A 2 1.83 22.50 -24.09
C ASN A 2 2.53 21.28 -23.48
N GLY A 3 2.75 21.32 -22.17
CA GLY A 3 3.34 20.22 -21.42
C GLY A 3 2.44 18.99 -21.51
N ALA A 4 3.04 17.81 -21.44
CA ALA A 4 2.30 16.56 -21.33
C ALA A 4 1.37 16.66 -20.12
N TYR A 5 0.06 16.60 -20.36
CA TYR A 5 -0.96 16.56 -19.34
C TYR A 5 -1.51 15.14 -19.29
N LEU A 6 -1.43 14.53 -18.11
CA LEU A 6 -1.95 13.21 -17.84
C LEU A 6 -2.81 13.31 -16.58
N SER A 7 -4.11 13.11 -16.71
CA SER A 7 -5.01 13.17 -15.56
C SER A 7 -4.95 11.87 -14.74
N PHE A 8 -5.44 11.88 -13.49
CA PHE A 8 -5.55 10.65 -12.68
C PHE A 8 -6.49 9.64 -13.33
N LYS A 9 -7.56 10.13 -13.97
CA LYS A 9 -8.48 9.30 -14.75
C LYS A 9 -7.76 8.61 -15.90
N ASP A 10 -7.05 9.37 -16.73
CA ASP A 10 -6.31 8.81 -17.87
C ASP A 10 -5.25 7.81 -17.39
N PHE A 11 -4.52 8.12 -16.32
CA PHE A 11 -3.52 7.22 -15.74
C PHE A 11 -4.15 5.89 -15.30
N ASN A 12 -5.30 5.94 -14.62
CA ASN A 12 -6.01 4.75 -14.17
C ASN A 12 -6.53 3.93 -15.35
N GLU A 13 -7.10 4.57 -16.38
CA GLU A 13 -7.58 3.89 -17.59
C GLU A 13 -6.44 3.18 -18.36
N ILE A 14 -5.24 3.78 -18.39
CA ILE A 14 -4.09 3.21 -19.10
C ILE A 14 -3.42 2.08 -18.30
N THR A 15 -3.29 2.23 -16.99
CA THR A 15 -2.45 1.34 -16.17
C THR A 15 -3.24 0.36 -15.31
N ASN A 16 -4.52 0.63 -15.09
CA ASN A 16 -5.37 -0.03 -14.09
C ASN A 16 -4.79 0.03 -12.66
N ILE A 17 -3.96 1.05 -12.38
CA ILE A 17 -3.39 1.32 -11.05
C ILE A 17 -4.17 2.48 -10.41
N ASP A 18 -4.64 2.28 -9.19
CA ASP A 18 -5.21 3.33 -8.36
C ASP A 18 -4.09 4.13 -7.67
N LEU A 19 -3.57 5.13 -8.39
CA LEU A 19 -2.52 6.01 -7.89
C LEU A 19 -3.10 7.05 -6.94
N LYS A 20 -2.50 7.15 -5.75
CA LYS A 20 -2.78 8.18 -4.77
C LYS A 20 -1.52 8.96 -4.44
N ILE A 21 -1.65 10.29 -4.34
CA ILE A 21 -0.55 11.19 -4.01
C ILE A 21 -1.02 12.15 -2.91
N ILE A 22 -0.16 12.44 -1.94
CA ILE A 22 -0.42 13.44 -0.91
C ILE A 22 0.45 14.66 -1.14
N SER A 23 -0.11 15.83 -0.92
CA SER A 23 0.65 17.05 -0.72
C SER A 23 0.18 17.75 0.54
N THR A 24 1.05 18.58 1.12
CA THR A 24 0.69 19.36 2.31
C THR A 24 0.19 20.73 1.87
N ASP A 25 -1.05 21.07 2.19
CA ASP A 25 -1.53 22.44 2.06
C ASP A 25 -0.91 23.31 3.15
N THR A 26 0.00 24.18 2.75
CA THR A 26 0.76 25.05 3.66
C THR A 26 -0.08 26.15 4.31
N LEU A 27 -1.27 26.45 3.75
CA LEU A 27 -2.19 27.42 4.36
C LEU A 27 -2.90 26.85 5.59
N THR A 28 -3.31 25.58 5.53
CA THR A 28 -4.09 24.92 6.59
C THR A 28 -3.32 23.88 7.39
N GLY A 29 -2.15 23.46 6.91
CA GLY A 29 -1.35 22.36 7.46
C GLY A 29 -1.95 20.98 7.23
N ARG A 30 -2.92 20.82 6.31
CA ARG A 30 -3.63 19.56 6.07
C ARG A 30 -3.02 18.78 4.91
N ALA A 31 -3.05 17.45 5.02
CA ALA A 31 -2.77 16.56 3.90
C ALA A 31 -3.93 16.62 2.88
N ILE A 32 -3.61 16.88 1.63
CA ILE A 32 -4.53 16.84 0.49
C ILE A 32 -4.25 15.57 -0.31
N GLU A 33 -5.24 14.68 -0.39
CA GLU A 33 -5.19 13.45 -1.19
C GLU A 33 -5.65 13.73 -2.62
N PHE A 34 -4.78 13.41 -3.59
CA PHE A 34 -5.11 13.36 -5.00
C PHE A 34 -5.20 11.91 -5.46
N SER A 35 -6.29 11.57 -6.15
CA SER A 35 -6.57 10.23 -6.66
C SER A 35 -7.64 10.29 -7.75
N VAL A 36 -7.90 9.16 -8.40
CA VAL A 36 -8.99 9.05 -9.39
C VAL A 36 -10.37 9.36 -8.77
N ASP A 37 -10.57 9.07 -7.48
CA ASP A 37 -11.83 9.31 -6.79
C ASP A 37 -12.01 10.77 -6.34
N SER A 38 -10.94 11.40 -5.82
CA SER A 38 -11.02 12.76 -5.26
C SER A 38 -10.81 13.85 -6.29
N SER A 39 -10.01 13.58 -7.32
CA SER A 39 -9.49 14.58 -8.26
C SER A 39 -9.14 13.94 -9.62
N PRO A 40 -10.12 13.35 -10.32
CA PRO A 40 -9.90 12.61 -11.57
C PRO A 40 -9.21 13.45 -12.65
N ASP A 41 -9.56 14.74 -12.72
CA ASP A 41 -9.05 15.70 -13.71
C ASP A 41 -7.80 16.46 -13.23
N ALA A 42 -7.20 16.09 -12.09
CA ALA A 42 -5.92 16.69 -11.68
C ALA A 42 -4.77 16.12 -12.53
N CYS A 43 -3.80 16.98 -12.88
CA CYS A 43 -2.60 16.56 -13.60
C CYS A 43 -1.67 15.77 -12.67
N VAL A 44 -1.45 14.49 -12.95
CA VAL A 44 -0.58 13.60 -12.17
C VAL A 44 0.82 14.19 -12.03
N LEU A 45 1.41 14.70 -13.11
CA LEU A 45 2.77 15.25 -13.09
C LEU A 45 2.87 16.47 -12.17
N THR A 46 1.89 17.38 -12.24
CA THR A 46 1.84 18.56 -11.37
C THR A 46 1.68 18.17 -9.91
N THR A 47 0.85 17.18 -9.62
CA THR A 47 0.66 16.68 -8.26
C THR A 47 1.92 15.97 -7.72
N ILE A 48 2.64 15.19 -8.54
CA ILE A 48 3.94 14.61 -8.16
C ILE A 48 4.93 15.73 -7.83
N SER A 49 5.03 16.75 -8.69
CA SER A 49 5.92 17.89 -8.44
C SER A 49 5.57 18.60 -7.14
N ALA A 50 4.29 18.85 -6.88
CA ALA A 50 3.83 19.44 -5.61
C ALA A 50 4.20 18.56 -4.40
N SER A 51 3.95 17.26 -4.48
CA SER A 51 4.26 16.28 -3.44
C SER A 51 5.75 16.13 -3.14
N ALA A 52 6.62 16.46 -4.09
CA ALA A 52 8.08 16.42 -3.94
C ALA A 52 8.70 17.82 -3.74
N SER A 53 7.88 18.86 -3.57
CA SER A 53 8.34 20.24 -3.38
C SER A 53 8.81 20.46 -1.95
N TYR A 54 9.97 19.87 -1.61
CA TYR A 54 10.61 19.99 -0.30
C TYR A 54 10.82 21.47 0.05
N PRO A 55 10.33 21.93 1.22
CA PRO A 55 10.52 23.30 1.66
C PRO A 55 11.98 23.72 1.66
N LEU A 56 12.24 25.01 1.47
CA LEU A 56 13.59 25.61 1.38
C LEU A 56 14.32 25.37 0.05
N ILE A 57 13.88 24.41 -0.77
CA ILE A 57 14.53 24.08 -2.06
C ILE A 57 13.63 24.39 -3.24
N PHE A 58 12.35 24.04 -3.13
CA PHE A 58 11.37 24.23 -4.20
C PHE A 58 10.25 25.18 -3.76
N GLU A 59 9.77 25.97 -4.71
CA GLU A 59 8.61 26.84 -4.50
C GLU A 59 7.34 25.99 -4.39
N PRO A 60 6.42 26.30 -3.45
CA PRO A 60 5.16 25.58 -3.36
C PRO A 60 4.32 25.75 -4.63
N THR A 61 3.56 24.72 -4.98
CA THR A 61 2.69 24.71 -6.15
C THR A 61 1.31 25.26 -5.77
N SER A 62 0.87 26.32 -6.45
CA SER A 62 -0.51 26.78 -6.35
C SER A 62 -1.43 25.89 -7.18
N TYR A 63 -2.43 25.28 -6.55
CA TYR A 63 -3.44 24.46 -7.23
C TYR A 63 -4.83 24.77 -6.68
N GLN A 64 -5.70 25.34 -7.54
CA GLN A 64 -7.01 25.84 -7.17
C GLN A 64 -6.93 26.83 -5.99
N HIS A 65 -7.40 26.43 -4.80
CA HIS A 65 -7.40 27.24 -3.57
C HIS A 65 -6.35 26.75 -2.54
N TYR A 66 -5.48 25.82 -2.92
CA TYR A 66 -4.43 25.27 -2.07
C TYR A 66 -3.05 25.81 -2.45
N VAL A 67 -2.16 25.86 -1.46
CA VAL A 67 -0.73 26.13 -1.65
C VAL A 67 0.03 24.89 -1.20
N LEU A 68 0.40 24.05 -2.15
CA LEU A 68 0.89 22.70 -1.92
C LEU A 68 2.41 22.66 -1.79
N ALA A 69 2.90 21.94 -0.79
CA ALA A 69 4.29 21.57 -0.62
C ALA A 69 4.41 20.05 -0.40
N ASP A 70 5.65 19.61 -0.13
CA ASP A 70 6.00 18.21 0.09
C ASP A 70 5.00 17.47 0.99
N GLY A 71 4.53 16.31 0.51
CA GLY A 71 3.54 15.49 1.20
C GLY A 71 4.06 14.92 2.53
N GLY A 72 5.37 14.71 2.62
CA GLY A 72 6.03 14.23 3.83
C GLY A 72 5.75 15.11 5.04
N LEU A 73 5.60 16.45 4.86
CA LEU A 73 5.40 17.40 5.95
C LEU A 73 4.18 17.06 6.82
N SER A 74 3.13 16.57 6.17
CA SER A 74 1.93 16.08 6.85
C SER A 74 2.03 14.60 7.21
N CYS A 75 2.54 13.77 6.29
CA CYS A 75 2.68 12.33 6.50
C CYS A 75 3.66 11.70 5.51
N ASN A 76 4.76 11.12 6.01
CA ASN A 76 5.76 10.44 5.18
C ASN A 76 5.34 9.02 4.76
N LEU A 77 4.51 8.34 5.55
CA LEU A 77 4.02 6.98 5.28
C LEU A 77 2.50 6.94 5.30
N PRO A 78 1.83 7.28 4.18
CA PRO A 78 0.40 7.46 4.16
C PRO A 78 -0.37 6.14 3.94
N THR A 79 -0.11 5.14 4.78
CA THR A 79 -0.80 3.84 4.72
C THR A 79 -2.32 3.99 4.88
N TYR A 80 -2.77 5.07 5.51
CA TYR A 80 -4.19 5.33 5.81
C TYR A 80 -5.04 5.58 4.58
N LEU A 81 -4.41 6.03 3.49
CA LEU A 81 -5.08 6.22 2.21
C LEU A 81 -5.68 4.92 1.68
N PHE A 82 -5.07 3.80 2.05
CA PHE A 82 -5.44 2.46 1.63
C PHE A 82 -6.21 1.69 2.70
N HIS A 83 -6.55 2.32 3.83
CA HIS A 83 -7.34 1.71 4.92
C HIS A 83 -8.85 2.03 4.85
N LYS A 84 -9.32 2.80 3.85
CA LYS A 84 -10.77 3.08 3.68
C LYS A 84 -11.53 1.80 3.37
N ASP A 85 -12.82 1.74 3.75
CA ASP A 85 -13.71 0.57 3.72
C ASP A 85 -13.76 -0.23 2.39
N ASN A 86 -13.29 0.37 1.29
CA ASN A 86 -13.26 -0.22 -0.05
C ASN A 86 -11.99 -1.03 -0.37
N TYR A 87 -10.92 -0.87 0.41
CA TYR A 87 -9.71 -1.66 0.18
C TYR A 87 -9.90 -3.03 0.83
N ARG A 88 -9.98 -4.02 -0.07
CA ARG A 88 -9.84 -5.44 0.21
C ARG A 88 -8.84 -5.64 1.36
N LYS A 89 -9.04 -6.64 2.21
CA LYS A 89 -8.14 -7.00 3.34
C LYS A 89 -6.68 -7.33 2.94
N LEU A 90 -6.26 -6.94 1.75
CA LEU A 90 -4.92 -7.02 1.21
C LEU A 90 -3.91 -6.34 2.13
N PRO A 91 -2.72 -6.92 2.27
CA PRO A 91 -1.64 -6.30 3.01
C PRO A 91 -1.18 -5.02 2.30
N ILE A 92 -0.96 -3.96 3.07
CA ILE A 92 -0.35 -2.72 2.61
C ILE A 92 1.13 -2.79 2.95
N PHE A 93 2.00 -2.72 1.94
CA PHE A 93 3.44 -2.65 2.14
C PHE A 93 3.92 -1.19 2.01
N SER A 94 4.57 -0.68 3.04
CA SER A 94 5.12 0.68 3.04
C SER A 94 6.65 0.63 3.06
N PHE A 95 7.30 1.19 2.05
CA PHE A 95 8.76 1.24 2.01
C PHE A 95 9.27 2.41 2.85
N ASP A 96 9.97 2.10 3.94
CA ASP A 96 10.45 3.09 4.89
C ASP A 96 11.98 3.23 4.80
N LEU A 97 12.44 4.45 4.57
CA LEU A 97 13.87 4.75 4.47
C LEU A 97 14.45 5.00 5.85
N ILE A 98 15.32 4.10 6.32
CA ILE A 98 15.93 4.17 7.65
C ILE A 98 17.39 4.56 7.51
N THR A 99 17.79 5.62 8.22
CA THR A 99 19.21 6.02 8.30
C THR A 99 19.92 5.28 9.42
N THR A 100 21.21 4.97 9.24
CA THR A 100 22.00 4.16 10.17
C THR A 100 22.09 4.76 11.60
N ASN A 101 22.07 6.09 11.75
CA ASN A 101 22.08 6.73 13.09
C ASN A 101 20.78 6.52 13.88
N ARG A 102 19.62 6.37 13.23
CA ARG A 102 18.38 6.01 13.94
C ARG A 102 18.49 4.64 14.59
N ILE A 103 19.20 3.71 13.95
CA ILE A 103 19.44 2.36 14.47
C ILE A 103 20.36 2.41 15.70
N GLU A 104 21.34 3.32 15.70
CA GLU A 104 22.35 3.41 16.75
C GLU A 104 21.96 4.30 17.96
N ASN A 105 20.79 4.96 17.97
CA ASN A 105 20.33 5.84 19.06
C ASN A 105 21.39 6.84 19.57
N LYS A 106 22.31 7.27 18.69
CA LYS A 106 23.38 8.20 19.08
C LYS A 106 22.82 9.62 19.19
N HIS A 107 22.48 10.03 20.41
CA HIS A 107 22.29 11.44 20.71
C HIS A 107 23.62 12.19 20.45
N PRO A 108 23.60 13.33 19.75
CA PRO A 108 24.77 14.19 19.65
C PRO A 108 25.22 14.58 21.06
N GLN A 109 26.49 14.34 21.38
CA GLN A 109 27.07 14.54 22.72
C GLN A 109 27.11 16.03 23.16
N THR A 110 26.84 16.97 22.25
CA THR A 110 26.72 18.40 22.58
C THR A 110 25.67 19.08 21.69
N PRO A 111 24.66 19.76 22.26
CA PRO A 111 23.71 20.56 21.49
C PRO A 111 24.33 21.92 21.18
N SER A 112 24.73 22.15 19.93
CA SER A 112 25.13 23.47 19.44
C SER A 112 24.10 24.00 18.43
N PHE A 113 23.70 25.27 18.60
CA PHE A 113 22.94 25.96 17.56
C PHE A 113 23.92 26.37 16.45
N GLU A 114 24.01 25.57 15.39
CA GLU A 114 24.97 25.85 14.30
C GLU A 114 24.51 27.00 13.39
N SER A 115 23.24 27.04 13.00
CA SER A 115 22.67 28.13 12.19
C SER A 115 21.14 28.11 12.17
N PHE A 116 20.52 29.22 11.78
CA PHE A 116 19.07 29.31 11.61
C PHE A 116 18.54 28.39 10.49
N THR A 117 19.29 28.23 9.40
CA THR A 117 18.90 27.32 8.30
C THR A 117 19.01 25.85 8.72
N SER A 118 20.05 25.50 9.47
CA SER A 118 20.17 24.16 10.11
C SER A 118 19.03 23.92 11.09
N HIS A 119 18.63 24.95 11.85
CA HIS A 119 17.51 24.86 12.78
C HIS A 119 16.17 24.66 12.07
N LEU A 120 15.87 25.44 11.01
CA LEU A 120 14.67 25.25 10.20
C LEU A 120 14.63 23.89 9.53
N LYS A 121 15.77 23.42 8.98
CA LYS A 121 15.89 22.08 8.40
C LYS A 121 15.63 21.00 9.44
N ASN A 122 16.20 21.12 10.64
CA ASN A 122 15.99 20.18 11.73
C ASN A 122 14.53 20.19 12.19
N LEU A 123 13.88 21.35 12.24
CA LEU A 123 12.46 21.47 12.58
C LEU A 123 11.57 20.75 11.55
N VAL A 124 11.82 20.99 10.25
CA VAL A 124 11.13 20.28 9.17
C VAL A 124 11.33 18.77 9.32
N ASN A 125 12.57 18.30 9.44
CA ASN A 125 12.88 16.88 9.59
C ASN A 125 12.25 16.26 10.84
N SER A 126 12.26 16.95 11.98
CA SER A 126 11.60 16.47 13.20
C SER A 126 10.08 16.39 13.06
N SER A 127 9.46 17.31 12.31
CA SER A 127 8.03 17.25 12.00
C SER A 127 7.69 16.05 11.10
N LEU A 128 8.51 15.79 10.07
CA LEU A 128 8.40 14.61 9.21
C LEU A 128 8.46 13.32 10.06
N ASP A 129 9.45 13.25 10.93
CA ASP A 129 9.73 12.11 11.79
C ASP A 129 8.60 11.85 12.79
N ALA A 130 8.10 12.91 13.44
CA ALA A 130 7.02 12.82 14.42
C ALA A 130 5.69 12.39 13.79
N SER A 131 5.34 12.92 12.61
CA SER A 131 4.12 12.52 11.90
C SER A 131 4.14 11.03 11.52
N THR A 132 5.31 10.51 11.15
CA THR A 132 5.49 9.13 10.71
C THR A 132 5.29 8.14 11.84
N ASN A 133 5.94 8.36 12.99
CA ASN A 133 5.88 7.44 14.14
C ASN A 133 4.46 7.27 14.69
N ILE A 134 3.66 8.35 14.72
CA ILE A 134 2.28 8.29 15.25
C ILE A 134 1.36 7.58 14.25
N ILE A 135 1.48 7.88 12.95
CA ILE A 135 0.56 7.36 11.93
C ILE A 135 0.85 5.88 11.63
N SER A 136 2.12 5.45 11.63
CA SER A 136 2.47 4.05 11.40
C SER A 136 2.04 3.11 12.52
N GLU A 137 1.97 3.59 13.77
CA GLU A 137 1.46 2.80 14.90
C GLU A 137 -0.07 2.66 14.89
N VAL A 138 -0.78 3.65 14.35
CA VAL A 138 -2.25 3.73 14.40
C VAL A 138 -2.91 3.15 13.16
N VAL A 139 -2.21 3.15 12.02
CA VAL A 139 -2.77 2.79 10.72
C VAL A 139 -1.98 1.62 10.16
N GLY A 140 -2.59 0.44 10.25
CA GLY A 140 -1.97 -0.83 9.89
C GLY A 140 -1.23 -0.83 8.55
N GLY A 141 -0.26 -1.72 8.44
CA GLY A 141 0.60 -1.83 7.27
C GLY A 141 1.88 -2.55 7.66
N VAL A 142 2.52 -3.16 6.68
CA VAL A 142 3.79 -3.87 6.84
C VAL A 142 4.90 -2.95 6.35
N SER A 143 5.68 -2.42 7.29
CA SER A 143 6.84 -1.60 6.96
C SER A 143 7.96 -2.46 6.40
N VAL A 144 8.43 -2.11 5.20
CA VAL A 144 9.58 -2.69 4.51
C VAL A 144 10.78 -1.76 4.76
N PRO A 145 11.67 -2.09 5.71
CA PRO A 145 12.77 -1.20 6.07
C PRO A 145 13.85 -1.22 4.99
N LEU A 146 14.24 -0.04 4.52
CA LEU A 146 15.31 0.18 3.55
C LEU A 146 16.42 0.98 4.24
N THR A 147 17.47 0.30 4.68
CA THR A 147 18.59 0.96 5.35
C THR A 147 19.47 1.66 4.32
N ILE A 148 19.66 2.97 4.46
CA ILE A 148 20.49 3.77 3.56
C ILE A 148 21.73 4.35 4.26
N PRO A 149 22.89 4.49 3.57
CA PRO A 149 24.09 5.10 4.13
C PRO A 149 23.89 6.59 4.42
N GLN A 150 24.61 7.12 5.42
CA GLN A 150 24.51 8.52 5.82
C GLN A 150 24.98 9.53 4.76
N SER A 151 25.89 9.11 3.87
CA SER A 151 26.47 9.97 2.83
C SER A 151 25.46 10.45 1.77
N SER A 152 24.28 9.83 1.74
CA SER A 152 23.12 10.22 0.93
C SER A 152 22.15 11.07 1.77
N GLY A 153 22.55 12.29 2.13
CA GLY A 153 21.63 13.23 2.76
C GLY A 153 20.46 13.61 1.85
N THR A 154 19.31 14.00 2.42
CA THR A 154 18.07 14.38 1.71
C THR A 154 18.27 15.38 0.56
N LEU A 155 19.30 16.22 0.66
CA LEU A 155 19.61 17.29 -0.30
C LEU A 155 20.85 16.99 -1.15
N ASN A 156 21.27 15.72 -1.25
CA ASN A 156 22.40 15.34 -2.08
C ASN A 156 21.99 15.22 -3.56
N PHE A 157 21.78 16.36 -4.22
CA PHE A 157 21.47 16.43 -5.65
C PHE A 157 22.68 16.11 -6.55
N ALA A 158 23.89 16.04 -5.98
CA ALA A 158 25.15 15.79 -6.70
C ALA A 158 25.59 14.32 -6.64
N ILE A 159 24.64 13.39 -6.52
CA ILE A 159 24.93 11.97 -6.49
C ILE A 159 25.56 11.49 -7.81
N SER A 160 26.65 10.73 -7.72
CA SER A 160 27.28 10.15 -8.91
C SER A 160 26.42 9.03 -9.49
N LYS A 161 26.60 8.71 -10.78
CA LYS A 161 25.93 7.54 -11.38
C LYS A 161 26.21 6.24 -10.61
N VAL A 162 27.44 6.08 -10.12
CA VAL A 162 27.83 4.93 -9.28
C VAL A 162 27.02 4.92 -7.98
N GLY A 163 26.95 6.06 -7.28
CA GLY A 163 26.13 6.18 -6.06
C GLY A 163 24.64 5.92 -6.30
N LEU A 164 24.10 6.34 -7.45
CA LEU A 164 22.72 6.05 -7.83
C LEU A 164 22.48 4.55 -8.00
N TYR A 165 23.40 3.84 -8.66
CA TYR A 165 23.34 2.38 -8.80
C TYR A 165 23.48 1.67 -7.45
N GLU A 166 24.33 2.18 -6.55
CA GLU A 166 24.49 1.65 -5.20
C GLU A 166 23.19 1.78 -4.40
N LEU A 167 22.55 2.96 -4.39
CA LEU A 167 21.27 3.16 -3.71
C LEU A 167 20.16 2.25 -4.28
N TYR A 168 20.07 2.14 -5.60
CA TYR A 168 19.11 1.24 -6.24
C TYR A 168 19.36 -0.22 -5.85
N SER A 169 20.61 -0.66 -5.89
CA SER A 169 20.99 -2.05 -5.58
C SER A 169 20.74 -2.38 -4.11
N LEU A 170 20.99 -1.43 -3.21
CA LEU A 170 20.72 -1.56 -1.78
C LEU A 170 19.22 -1.67 -1.50
N GLY A 171 18.41 -0.78 -2.06
CA GLY A 171 16.96 -0.85 -1.93
C GLY A 171 16.39 -2.17 -2.47
N ARG A 172 16.89 -2.62 -3.62
CA ARG A 172 16.55 -3.93 -4.18
C ARG A 172 16.95 -5.08 -3.26
N TYR A 173 18.15 -5.04 -2.68
CA TYR A 173 18.64 -6.08 -1.78
C TYR A 173 17.77 -6.18 -0.52
N GLU A 174 17.53 -5.07 0.18
CA GLU A 174 16.75 -5.05 1.42
C GLU A 174 15.29 -5.46 1.19
N ALA A 175 14.66 -4.96 0.12
CA ALA A 175 13.30 -5.39 -0.23
C ALA A 175 13.23 -6.89 -0.52
N ASN A 176 14.20 -7.44 -1.28
CA ASN A 176 14.24 -8.88 -1.56
C ASN A 176 14.47 -9.71 -0.30
N LYS A 177 15.32 -9.24 0.61
CA LYS A 177 15.56 -9.90 1.89
C LYS A 177 14.27 -9.91 2.71
N PHE A 178 13.61 -8.77 2.85
CA PHE A 178 12.34 -8.64 3.55
C PHE A 178 11.28 -9.61 3.01
N PHE A 179 10.97 -9.55 1.72
CA PHE A 179 9.93 -10.41 1.11
C PHE A 179 10.32 -11.89 1.05
N LYS A 180 11.57 -12.26 1.35
CA LYS A 180 11.96 -13.68 1.51
C LYS A 180 11.69 -14.22 2.90
N THR A 181 11.76 -13.36 3.91
CA THR A 181 11.66 -13.73 5.32
C THR A 181 10.32 -13.38 5.95
N ASP A 182 9.58 -12.44 5.35
CA ASP A 182 8.30 -11.98 5.86
C ASP A 182 7.25 -13.11 5.83
N ILE A 183 6.46 -13.18 6.91
CA ILE A 183 5.51 -14.27 7.15
C ILE A 183 4.37 -14.19 6.13
N ILE A 184 3.85 -12.99 5.85
CA ILE A 184 2.71 -12.81 4.93
C ILE A 184 3.10 -13.27 3.53
N THR A 185 4.27 -12.84 3.05
CA THR A 185 4.79 -13.25 1.75
C THR A 185 5.21 -14.72 1.70
N GLY A 186 5.70 -15.29 2.81
CA GLY A 186 5.94 -16.71 2.95
C GLY A 186 4.66 -17.54 2.74
N ILE A 187 3.59 -17.18 3.45
CA ILE A 187 2.29 -17.84 3.34
C ILE A 187 1.71 -17.67 1.93
N LEU A 188 1.82 -16.48 1.31
CA LEU A 188 1.37 -16.24 -0.06
C LEU A 188 2.05 -17.15 -1.08
N ARG A 189 3.34 -17.49 -0.91
CA ARG A 189 4.05 -18.41 -1.81
C ARG A 189 3.50 -19.84 -1.79
N GLU A 190 2.88 -20.24 -0.69
CA GLU A 190 2.28 -21.56 -0.55
C GLU A 190 0.86 -21.62 -1.13
N THR A 191 0.23 -20.48 -1.39
CA THR A 191 -1.10 -20.41 -2.02
C THR A 191 -1.05 -20.72 -3.50
N ARG A 192 -2.04 -21.48 -3.99
CA ARG A 192 -2.11 -21.93 -5.39
C ARG A 192 -3.27 -21.32 -6.16
N THR A 193 -4.29 -20.83 -5.45
CA THR A 193 -5.51 -20.29 -6.05
C THR A 193 -5.93 -18.97 -5.39
N GLU A 194 -6.71 -18.16 -6.09
CA GLU A 194 -7.31 -16.92 -5.53
C GLU A 194 -8.16 -17.20 -4.29
N HIS A 195 -8.76 -18.39 -4.20
CA HIS A 195 -9.52 -18.84 -3.04
C HIS A 195 -8.64 -19.07 -1.81
N ASP A 196 -7.44 -19.62 -1.99
CA ASP A 196 -6.48 -19.80 -0.88
C ASP A 196 -6.03 -18.44 -0.34
N ILE A 197 -5.78 -17.49 -1.23
CA ILE A 197 -5.46 -16.11 -0.87
C ILE A 197 -6.63 -15.48 -0.13
N ALA A 198 -7.85 -15.60 -0.65
CA ALA A 198 -9.04 -15.07 0.00
C ALA A 198 -9.27 -15.69 1.39
N LYS A 199 -9.08 -17.01 1.56
CA LYS A 199 -9.14 -17.66 2.88
C LYS A 199 -8.14 -17.10 3.88
N LEU A 200 -6.93 -16.76 3.43
CA LEU A 200 -5.92 -16.13 4.30
C LEU A 200 -6.35 -14.72 4.73
N LEU A 201 -6.83 -13.92 3.79
CA LEU A 201 -7.19 -12.52 4.05
C LEU A 201 -8.47 -12.39 4.87
N PHE A 202 -9.48 -13.21 4.59
CA PHE A 202 -10.79 -13.13 5.23
C PHE A 202 -10.93 -14.03 6.47
N GLY A 203 -10.06 -15.03 6.62
CA GLY A 203 -10.09 -16.02 7.69
C GLY A 203 -10.75 -17.34 7.27
N LYS A 204 -10.57 -18.38 8.08
CA LYS A 204 -11.21 -19.68 7.86
C LYS A 204 -12.70 -19.61 8.18
N MET A 205 -13.54 -19.77 7.16
CA MET A 205 -15.00 -19.75 7.29
C MET A 205 -15.60 -21.14 7.58
N ASP A 206 -14.77 -22.12 7.94
CA ASP A 206 -15.17 -23.52 8.13
C ASP A 206 -16.26 -23.66 9.22
N SER A 207 -16.20 -22.85 10.28
CA SER A 207 -17.22 -22.83 11.34
C SER A 207 -18.57 -22.31 10.84
N ILE A 208 -18.58 -21.31 9.95
CA ILE A 208 -19.81 -20.79 9.33
C ILE A 208 -20.39 -21.83 8.38
N LEU A 209 -19.55 -22.48 7.57
CA LEU A 209 -20.00 -23.58 6.70
C LEU A 209 -20.62 -24.71 7.51
N THR A 210 -19.99 -25.10 8.62
CA THR A 210 -20.50 -26.12 9.54
C THR A 210 -21.86 -25.71 10.11
N PHE A 211 -21.99 -24.46 10.56
CA PHE A 211 -23.25 -23.92 11.04
C PHE A 211 -24.34 -23.98 9.95
N LEU A 212 -24.07 -23.50 8.73
CA LEU A 212 -25.03 -23.52 7.62
C LEU A 212 -25.46 -24.94 7.24
N ILE A 213 -24.53 -25.90 7.24
CA ILE A 213 -24.83 -27.32 6.99
C ILE A 213 -25.82 -27.86 8.04
N ASN A 214 -25.69 -27.47 9.31
CA ASN A 214 -26.58 -27.93 10.37
C ASN A 214 -28.03 -27.43 10.22
N PHE A 215 -28.27 -26.36 9.46
CA PHE A 215 -29.61 -25.87 9.14
C PHE A 215 -30.23 -26.52 7.91
N LEU A 216 -29.47 -27.35 7.18
CA LEU A 216 -30.01 -28.05 6.02
C LEU A 216 -30.99 -29.14 6.48
N PRO A 217 -32.14 -29.30 5.80
CA PRO A 217 -33.09 -30.35 6.12
C PRO A 217 -32.43 -31.73 5.93
N LYS A 218 -32.74 -32.66 6.84
CA LYS A 218 -32.31 -34.06 6.72
C LYS A 218 -32.77 -34.59 5.37
N SER A 219 -31.83 -35.12 4.61
CA SER A 219 -32.05 -35.67 3.28
C SER A 219 -31.31 -36.99 3.17
N ASP A 220 -31.89 -37.95 2.47
CA ASP A 220 -31.27 -39.25 2.19
C ASP A 220 -30.19 -39.16 1.10
N LYS A 221 -29.84 -37.93 0.69
CA LYS A 221 -28.86 -37.61 -0.35
C LYS A 221 -27.61 -37.05 0.30
N ILE A 222 -26.44 -37.38 -0.26
CA ILE A 222 -25.17 -36.81 0.19
C ILE A 222 -25.15 -35.33 -0.22
N ILE A 223 -25.08 -34.43 0.76
CA ILE A 223 -24.96 -33.00 0.49
C ILE A 223 -23.48 -32.64 0.49
N LYS A 224 -23.02 -32.05 -0.62
CA LYS A 224 -21.74 -31.34 -0.66
C LYS A 224 -22.02 -29.85 -0.55
N ALA A 225 -21.27 -29.15 0.29
CA ALA A 225 -21.39 -27.71 0.50
C ALA A 225 -20.00 -27.09 0.55
N TRP A 226 -19.86 -25.91 -0.04
CA TRP A 226 -18.62 -25.14 -0.06
C TRP A 226 -18.96 -23.67 0.16
N ILE A 227 -18.04 -22.95 0.82
CA ILE A 227 -18.04 -21.48 0.84
C ILE A 227 -16.91 -21.04 -0.07
N TYR A 228 -17.24 -20.22 -1.07
CA TYR A 228 -16.26 -19.54 -1.89
C TYR A 228 -16.20 -18.05 -1.51
N THR A 229 -14.98 -17.52 -1.48
CA THR A 229 -14.73 -16.09 -1.30
C THR A 229 -13.74 -15.65 -2.37
N ASN A 230 -13.96 -14.47 -2.94
CA ASN A 230 -13.09 -13.90 -3.96
C ASN A 230 -12.42 -12.64 -3.38
N ILE A 231 -11.11 -12.49 -3.63
CA ILE A 231 -10.32 -11.31 -3.24
C ILE A 231 -10.86 -10.02 -3.86
N ASP A 232 -11.59 -10.12 -4.97
CA ASP A 232 -12.05 -8.98 -5.74
C ASP A 232 -13.32 -8.30 -5.22
N VAL A 233 -14.03 -8.95 -4.29
CA VAL A 233 -15.33 -8.50 -3.77
C VAL A 233 -15.13 -7.36 -2.78
N ARG A 234 -15.85 -6.25 -2.99
CA ARG A 234 -15.75 -5.03 -2.18
C ARG A 234 -16.47 -5.12 -0.84
N GLU A 235 -17.33 -6.12 -0.64
CA GLU A 235 -18.19 -6.28 0.53
C GLU A 235 -18.10 -7.71 1.10
N GLN A 236 -18.59 -7.90 2.33
CA GLN A 236 -18.73 -9.21 3.01
C GLN A 236 -19.83 -10.09 2.37
N GLN A 237 -19.79 -10.30 1.06
CA GLN A 237 -20.78 -11.09 0.33
C GLN A 237 -20.29 -12.54 0.19
N VAL A 238 -21.11 -13.49 0.64
CA VAL A 238 -20.91 -14.92 0.36
C VAL A 238 -21.24 -15.14 -1.12
N VAL A 239 -20.23 -15.48 -1.92
CA VAL A 239 -20.34 -15.45 -3.39
C VAL A 239 -21.10 -16.65 -3.95
N SER A 240 -21.09 -17.80 -3.28
CA SER A 240 -21.95 -18.93 -3.66
C SER A 240 -22.12 -19.98 -2.57
N PHE A 241 -23.27 -20.67 -2.60
CA PHE A 241 -23.56 -21.91 -1.89
C PHE A 241 -24.15 -22.88 -2.93
N ALA A 242 -23.49 -24.01 -3.20
CA ALA A 242 -23.96 -24.99 -4.18
C ALA A 242 -24.43 -26.28 -3.50
N LYS A 243 -25.51 -26.88 -4.04
CA LYS A 243 -26.10 -28.18 -3.63
C LYS A 243 -26.39 -29.01 -4.88
N ASP A 244 -25.61 -30.05 -5.18
CA ASP A 244 -26.14 -31.33 -5.72
C ASP A 244 -25.14 -32.51 -5.67
N SER A 245 -25.66 -33.75 -5.67
CA SER A 245 -24.90 -35.02 -5.67
C SER A 245 -25.70 -36.19 -6.23
N ASN A 246 -25.11 -36.96 -7.16
CA ASN A 246 -25.66 -38.24 -7.60
C ASN A 246 -24.66 -39.13 -8.39
N ILE A 247 -23.40 -39.31 -7.96
CA ILE A 247 -22.53 -40.52 -8.16
C ILE A 247 -21.09 -40.28 -7.62
N ASN A 248 -20.40 -41.38 -7.31
CA ASN A 248 -19.19 -41.54 -6.50
C ASN A 248 -17.90 -41.51 -7.35
N LEU A 249 -16.92 -40.66 -7.00
CA LEU A 249 -15.56 -40.65 -7.57
C LEU A 249 -14.55 -40.41 -6.44
N SER A 250 -13.45 -41.15 -6.49
CA SER A 250 -12.41 -41.24 -5.45
C SER A 250 -11.78 -39.90 -5.11
N PHE A 251 -11.54 -39.72 -3.81
CA PHE A 251 -10.84 -38.58 -3.24
C PHE A 251 -9.42 -38.48 -3.79
N ASP A 252 -9.11 -37.29 -4.29
CA ASP A 252 -7.79 -36.73 -4.24
C ASP A 252 -7.99 -35.26 -3.93
N THR A 253 -7.51 -34.82 -2.77
CA THR A 253 -7.51 -33.41 -2.38
C THR A 253 -6.56 -32.68 -3.33
N TYR A 254 -7.00 -32.30 -4.53
CA TYR A 254 -6.12 -31.69 -5.53
C TYR A 254 -6.81 -30.58 -6.32
N ASN A 255 -6.13 -29.42 -6.26
CA ASN A 255 -6.13 -28.27 -7.17
C ASN A 255 -6.86 -28.49 -8.51
N ILE A 256 -7.97 -27.80 -8.74
CA ILE A 256 -8.69 -27.70 -10.03
C ILE A 256 -9.63 -26.50 -9.91
N PHE A 257 -9.69 -25.49 -10.78
CA PHE A 257 -8.89 -25.00 -11.89
C PHE A 257 -9.23 -23.51 -11.98
N SER A 258 -8.36 -22.74 -12.62
CA SER A 258 -8.67 -21.41 -13.11
C SER A 258 -9.84 -21.49 -14.10
N ASP A 259 -11.06 -21.27 -13.65
CA ASP A 259 -12.10 -20.76 -14.52
C ASP A 259 -12.61 -19.49 -13.86
N ASP A 260 -12.15 -18.38 -14.43
CA ASP A 260 -12.72 -17.06 -14.26
C ASP A 260 -14.26 -17.18 -14.21
N PRO A 261 -14.94 -16.77 -13.12
CA PRO A 261 -16.40 -16.85 -13.01
C PRO A 261 -17.13 -16.03 -14.09
N LYS A 262 -16.42 -15.28 -14.93
CA LYS A 262 -16.97 -14.47 -16.02
C LYS A 262 -17.45 -15.23 -17.26
N LYS A 263 -17.37 -16.57 -17.32
CA LYS A 263 -17.94 -17.35 -18.43
C LYS A 263 -19.08 -18.27 -18.00
N SER A 264 -20.22 -17.69 -17.63
CA SER A 264 -21.54 -18.31 -17.88
C SER A 264 -22.66 -17.32 -17.53
N ILE A 265 -22.80 -16.29 -18.33
CA ILE A 265 -24.09 -15.61 -18.55
C ILE A 265 -24.17 -15.45 -20.07
N TYR A 266 -25.27 -15.89 -20.67
CA TYR A 266 -25.51 -16.16 -22.11
C TYR A 266 -25.18 -17.59 -22.58
N ASN A 267 -26.03 -18.54 -22.21
CA ASN A 267 -27.04 -19.13 -23.10
C ASN A 267 -27.98 -20.06 -22.33
#